data_AF-V9L9H6-F1
#
_entry.id   AF-V9L9H6-F1
#
_cell.length_a   1.000
_cell.length_b   1.000
_cell.length_c   1.000
_cell.angle_alpha   90.00
_cell.angle_beta   90.00
_cell.angle_gamma   90.00
#
_symmetry.space_group_name_H-M   'P 1'
#
loop_
_entity.id
_entity.type
_entity.pdbx_description
1 polymer ?
#
loop_
_entity_poly.entity_id
_entity_poly.type
_entity_poly.pdbx_seq_one_letter_code
_entity_poly.pdbx_strand_id
1 'polypeptide(L)'
;CATIAAVDGFALGGGLELAMACDLRIAASSAMMGLIEVTRGLLPGAGGSQRLPRIVGIGLAKELIFTGRRINGEQALTIGLVNDAVTQNDSGDAAYQRAMDLSKEILSQGPVALRMAKLAINRGIEVDILSGMAIEEMCYAQVIPTKDRQEGMTAFIEKRAPHFTGE
;
A
#
# COMPACT_ATOMS: atom_id res chain seq x y z
N CYS A 1 -6.19 0.57 -10.33
CA CYS A 1 -6.52 -0.38 -9.26
C CYS A 1 -5.50 -0.22 -8.13
N ALA A 2 -5.90 -0.58 -6.92
CA ALA A 2 -4.98 -0.69 -5.79
C ALA A 2 -4.06 -1.91 -5.98
N THR A 3 -2.87 -1.88 -5.39
CA THR A 3 -1.91 -2.99 -5.37
C THR A 3 -1.59 -3.38 -3.93
N ILE A 4 -1.63 -4.69 -3.64
CA ILE A 4 -1.36 -5.25 -2.32
C ILE A 4 -0.23 -6.27 -2.46
N ALA A 5 0.84 -6.11 -1.69
CA ALA A 5 1.87 -7.13 -1.55
C ALA A 5 1.52 -8.05 -0.37
N ALA A 6 1.38 -9.35 -0.64
CA ALA A 6 1.30 -10.39 0.37
C ALA A 6 2.69 -11.02 0.57
N VAL A 7 3.20 -10.99 1.80
CA VAL A 7 4.54 -11.46 2.14
C VAL A 7 4.46 -12.60 3.15
N ASP A 8 4.37 -13.83 2.64
CA ASP A 8 4.28 -15.04 3.46
C ASP A 8 5.64 -15.60 3.92
N GLY A 9 6.74 -15.10 3.35
CA GLY A 9 8.08 -15.61 3.59
C GLY A 9 9.16 -14.53 3.53
N PHE A 10 10.23 -14.77 2.77
CA PHE A 10 11.35 -13.84 2.67
C PHE A 10 11.10 -12.76 1.63
N ALA A 11 11.23 -11.49 2.02
CA ALA A 11 11.32 -10.35 1.11
C ALA A 11 12.59 -9.55 1.44
N LEU A 12 13.69 -9.88 0.78
CA LEU A 12 15.00 -9.28 1.00
C LEU A 12 15.46 -8.49 -0.23
N GLY A 13 16.08 -7.34 0.02
CA GLY A 13 16.55 -6.42 -1.02
C GLY A 13 15.47 -6.09 -2.04
N GLY A 14 15.71 -6.39 -3.32
CA GLY A 14 14.74 -6.17 -4.40
C GLY A 14 13.34 -6.74 -4.14
N GLY A 15 13.20 -7.83 -3.39
CA GLY A 15 11.89 -8.37 -2.99
C GLY A 15 11.11 -7.43 -2.06
N LEU A 16 11.80 -6.80 -1.09
CA LEU A 16 11.19 -5.78 -0.24
C LEU A 16 10.98 -4.47 -1.01
N GLU A 17 11.88 -4.11 -1.91
CA GLU A 17 11.71 -2.92 -2.76
C GLU A 17 10.48 -3.05 -3.67
N LEU A 18 10.20 -4.25 -4.19
CA LEU A 18 8.98 -4.57 -4.92
C LEU A 18 7.74 -4.47 -4.01
N ALA A 19 7.78 -5.06 -2.82
CA ALA A 19 6.68 -4.97 -1.87
C ALA A 19 6.35 -3.52 -1.48
N MET A 20 7.37 -2.67 -1.28
CA MET A 20 7.21 -1.24 -0.99
C MET A 20 6.72 -0.44 -2.20
N ALA A 21 6.78 -0.96 -3.42
CA ALA A 21 6.18 -0.34 -4.60
C ALA A 21 4.67 -0.59 -4.71
N CYS A 22 4.14 -1.58 -3.98
CA CYS A 22 2.70 -1.76 -3.81
C CYS A 22 2.11 -0.68 -2.88
N ASP A 23 0.83 -0.36 -3.07
CA ASP A 23 0.15 0.63 -2.23
C ASP A 23 0.07 0.15 -0.77
N LEU A 24 -0.25 -1.14 -0.60
CA LEU A 24 -0.44 -1.79 0.70
C LEU A 24 0.44 -3.04 0.82
N ARG A 25 0.78 -3.40 2.05
CA ARG A 25 1.58 -4.59 2.37
C ARG A 25 0.96 -5.35 3.53
N ILE A 26 0.85 -6.66 3.40
CA ILE A 26 0.42 -7.58 4.45
C ILE A 26 1.49 -8.66 4.56
N ALA A 27 1.89 -9.01 5.78
CA ALA A 27 2.91 -10.02 6.01
C ALA A 27 2.42 -11.12 6.95
N ALA A 28 2.99 -12.31 6.82
CA ALA A 28 2.91 -13.28 7.90
C ALA A 28 3.78 -12.79 9.07
N SER A 29 3.37 -13.03 10.33
CA SER A 29 4.12 -12.63 11.52
C SER A 29 5.55 -13.18 11.54
N SER A 30 5.74 -14.37 10.95
CA SER A 30 7.03 -15.06 10.78
C SER A 30 7.81 -14.68 9.51
N ALA A 31 7.22 -13.89 8.60
CA ALA A 31 7.88 -13.45 7.37
C ALA A 31 9.11 -12.58 7.69
N MET A 32 10.16 -12.69 6.89
CA MET A 32 11.42 -11.97 7.12
C MET A 32 11.68 -10.94 6.04
N MET A 33 11.85 -9.68 6.45
CA MET A 33 12.00 -8.53 5.57
C MET A 33 13.28 -7.74 5.88
N GLY A 34 13.92 -7.18 4.85
CA GLY A 34 15.03 -6.25 5.05
C GLY A 34 15.78 -5.85 3.78
N LEU A 35 16.37 -4.66 3.81
CA LEU A 35 17.31 -4.18 2.79
C LEU A 35 18.73 -4.47 3.27
N ILE A 36 19.33 -5.54 2.75
CA ILE A 36 20.60 -6.11 3.22
C ILE A 36 21.78 -5.79 2.29
N GLU A 37 21.60 -4.88 1.34
CA GLU A 37 22.57 -4.55 0.29
C GLU A 37 23.91 -4.09 0.86
N VAL A 38 23.90 -3.33 1.97
CA VAL A 38 25.13 -2.81 2.59
C VAL A 38 26.04 -3.92 3.09
N THR A 39 25.50 -5.08 3.47
CA THR A 39 26.31 -6.23 3.91
C THR A 39 27.10 -6.85 2.76
N ARG A 40 26.85 -6.40 1.53
CA ARG A 40 27.54 -6.79 0.29
C ARG A 40 28.23 -5.60 -0.38
N GLY A 41 28.37 -4.47 0.31
CA GLY A 41 28.97 -3.25 -0.25
C GLY A 41 28.11 -2.55 -1.31
N LEU A 42 26.79 -2.81 -1.32
CA LEU A 42 25.83 -2.22 -2.25
C LEU A 42 24.87 -1.27 -1.52
N LEU A 43 24.10 -0.48 -2.27
CA LEU A 43 22.93 0.24 -1.76
C LEU A 43 21.63 -0.33 -2.36
N PRO A 44 20.47 -0.16 -1.70
CA PRO A 44 19.18 -0.52 -2.28
C PRO A 44 18.94 0.22 -3.60
N GLY A 45 18.77 -0.54 -4.68
CA GLY A 45 18.87 -0.05 -6.06
C GLY A 45 17.54 0.06 -6.81
N ALA A 46 16.45 -0.57 -6.32
CA ALA A 46 15.13 -0.51 -6.94
C ALA A 46 14.16 0.47 -6.23
N GLY A 47 14.73 1.46 -5.54
CA GLY A 47 14.00 2.55 -4.89
C GLY A 47 13.84 2.40 -3.38
N GLY A 48 14.47 1.40 -2.75
CA GLY A 48 14.42 1.17 -1.31
C GLY A 48 14.96 2.33 -0.49
N SER A 49 16.00 3.01 -0.98
CA SER A 49 16.54 4.24 -0.38
C SER A 49 15.56 5.43 -0.41
N GLN A 50 14.50 5.35 -1.21
CA GLN A 50 13.48 6.40 -1.35
C GLN A 50 12.16 6.03 -0.67
N ARG A 51 11.69 4.78 -0.84
CA ARG A 51 10.40 4.34 -0.31
C ARG A 51 10.47 4.01 1.17
N LEU A 52 11.50 3.32 1.65
CA LEU A 52 11.61 2.97 3.07
C LEU A 52 11.53 4.21 3.99
N PRO A 53 12.31 5.30 3.78
CA PRO A 53 12.20 6.49 4.63
C PRO A 53 10.85 7.22 4.52
N ARG A 54 10.14 7.11 3.40
CA ARG A 54 8.77 7.64 3.26
C ARG A 54 7.74 6.80 4.03
N ILE A 55 7.99 5.50 4.21
CA ILE A 55 7.08 4.57 4.89
C ILE A 55 7.30 4.59 6.41
N VAL A 56 8.54 4.40 6.88
CA VAL A 56 8.85 4.21 8.32
C VAL A 56 9.56 5.41 8.96
N GLY A 57 9.76 6.49 8.20
CA GLY A 57 10.54 7.65 8.62
C GLY A 57 12.05 7.48 8.46
N ILE A 58 12.76 8.61 8.38
CA ILE A 58 14.19 8.67 8.02
C ILE A 58 15.09 7.95 9.05
N GLY A 59 14.79 8.08 10.35
CA GLY A 59 15.60 7.51 11.42
C GLY A 59 15.66 5.98 11.36
N LEU A 60 14.48 5.34 11.38
CA LEU A 60 14.35 3.88 11.29
C LEU A 60 14.85 3.35 9.94
N ALA A 61 14.57 4.05 8.84
CA ALA A 61 15.06 3.63 7.53
C ALA A 61 16.59 3.59 7.46
N LYS A 62 17.27 4.59 8.03
CA LYS A 62 18.74 4.60 8.14
C LYS A 62 19.23 3.47 9.04
N GLU A 63 18.61 3.24 10.20
CA GLU A 63 19.00 2.13 11.07
C GLU A 63 18.95 0.79 10.33
N LEU A 64 17.82 0.49 9.67
CA LEU A 64 17.62 -0.76 8.95
C LEU A 64 18.61 -0.90 7.78
N ILE A 65 18.78 0.14 6.96
CA ILE A 65 19.69 0.11 5.81
C ILE A 65 21.14 0.03 6.27
N PHE A 66 21.58 0.83 7.24
CA PHE A 66 22.97 0.86 7.68
C PHE A 66 23.41 -0.41 8.38
N THR A 67 22.49 -1.06 9.11
CA THR A 67 22.77 -2.32 9.79
C THR A 67 22.56 -3.54 8.88
N GLY A 68 21.84 -3.40 7.77
CA GLY A 68 21.39 -4.54 6.96
C GLY A 68 20.53 -5.52 7.76
N ARG A 69 19.84 -5.06 8.81
CA ARG A 69 19.07 -5.92 9.73
C ARG A 69 17.83 -6.45 9.03
N ARG A 70 17.50 -7.71 9.34
CA ARG A 70 16.22 -8.33 8.97
C ARG A 70 15.26 -8.22 10.15
N ILE A 71 14.00 -7.92 9.85
CA ILE A 71 12.92 -7.86 10.83
C ILE A 71 11.83 -8.86 10.44
N ASN A 72 11.09 -9.36 11.44
CA ASN A 72 9.94 -10.22 11.20
C ASN A 72 8.66 -9.41 10.89
N GLY A 73 7.55 -10.09 10.59
CA GLY A 73 6.28 -9.45 10.26
C GLY A 73 5.69 -8.59 11.39
N GLU A 74 5.81 -9.04 12.64
CA GLU A 74 5.32 -8.27 13.81
C GLU A 74 6.11 -6.98 14.03
N GLN A 75 7.44 -7.05 13.91
CA GLN A 75 8.31 -5.88 13.97
C GLN A 75 8.00 -4.93 12.80
N ALA A 76 7.77 -5.46 11.61
CA ALA A 76 7.40 -4.67 10.44
C ALA A 76 6.06 -3.94 10.63
N LEU A 77 5.07 -4.56 11.27
CA LEU A 77 3.80 -3.91 11.61
C LEU A 77 4.04 -2.79 12.63
N THR A 78 4.84 -3.06 13.66
CA THR A 78 5.15 -2.09 14.74
C THR A 78 5.75 -0.80 14.22
N ILE A 79 6.60 -0.88 13.18
CA ILE A 79 7.24 0.31 12.56
C ILE A 79 6.45 0.89 11.37
N GLY A 80 5.28 0.34 11.05
CA GLY A 80 4.45 0.78 9.92
C GLY A 80 5.00 0.37 8.53
N LEU A 81 5.93 -0.58 8.45
CA LEU A 81 6.42 -1.10 7.17
C LEU A 81 5.33 -1.91 6.46
N VAL A 82 4.50 -2.65 7.21
CA VAL A 82 3.32 -3.36 6.70
C VAL A 82 2.05 -2.82 7.37
N ASN A 83 0.92 -2.93 6.67
CA ASN A 83 -0.38 -2.50 7.15
C ASN A 83 -1.02 -3.52 8.09
N ASP A 84 -0.69 -4.80 7.93
CA ASP A 84 -1.22 -5.90 8.74
C ASP A 84 -0.19 -7.03 8.85
N ALA A 85 -0.20 -7.74 9.98
CA ALA A 85 0.62 -8.92 10.22
C ALA A 85 -0.24 -10.06 10.78
N VAL A 86 -0.30 -11.17 10.04
CA VAL A 86 -1.17 -12.31 10.37
C VAL A 86 -0.35 -13.54 10.77
N THR A 87 -0.83 -14.32 11.72
CA THR A 87 -0.18 -15.60 12.07
C THR A 87 -0.16 -16.52 10.86
N GLN A 88 1.01 -17.09 10.55
CA GLN A 88 1.16 -17.99 9.41
C GLN A 88 0.32 -19.27 9.60
N ASN A 89 -0.28 -19.75 8.52
CA ASN A 89 -1.07 -20.98 8.49
C ASN A 89 -0.24 -22.16 7.97
N ASP A 90 -0.78 -23.37 8.07
CA ASP A 90 -0.08 -24.59 7.63
C ASP A 90 0.14 -24.64 6.11
N SER A 91 -0.64 -23.88 5.33
CA SER A 91 -0.53 -23.78 3.88
C SER A 91 0.53 -22.76 3.42
N GLY A 92 1.06 -21.93 4.32
CA GLY A 92 2.07 -20.92 4.02
C GLY A 92 1.56 -19.74 3.19
N ASP A 93 0.26 -19.44 3.24
CA ASP A 93 -0.41 -18.42 2.42
C ASP A 93 -1.29 -17.45 3.22
N ALA A 94 -1.10 -17.35 4.55
CA ALA A 94 -1.95 -16.54 5.41
C ALA A 94 -1.98 -15.06 5.00
N ALA A 95 -0.84 -14.48 4.62
CA ALA A 95 -0.77 -13.09 4.17
C ALA A 95 -1.50 -12.91 2.85
N TYR A 96 -1.42 -13.90 1.94
CA TYR A 96 -2.19 -13.90 0.69
C TYR A 96 -3.70 -13.94 0.95
N GLN A 97 -4.18 -14.83 1.83
CA GLN A 97 -5.61 -14.91 2.17
C GLN A 97 -6.11 -13.58 2.74
N ARG A 98 -5.34 -12.97 3.66
CA ARG A 98 -5.69 -11.66 4.22
C ARG A 98 -5.69 -10.55 3.16
N ALA A 99 -4.75 -10.58 2.22
CA ALA A 99 -4.70 -9.65 1.10
C ALA A 99 -5.91 -9.81 0.17
N MET A 100 -6.36 -11.05 -0.07
CA MET A 100 -7.57 -11.34 -0.83
C MET A 100 -8.82 -10.77 -0.14
N ASP A 101 -8.93 -10.89 1.17
CA ASP A 101 -10.05 -10.29 1.91
C ASP A 101 -10.05 -8.77 1.82
N LEU A 102 -8.90 -8.14 2.02
CA LEU A 102 -8.76 -6.69 1.85
C LEU A 102 -9.08 -6.26 0.40
N SER A 103 -8.72 -7.07 -0.59
CA SER A 103 -9.06 -6.79 -1.99
C SER A 103 -10.56 -6.79 -2.23
N LYS A 104 -11.34 -7.69 -1.59
CA LYS A 104 -12.80 -7.73 -1.70
C LYS A 104 -13.42 -6.47 -1.10
N GLU A 105 -12.88 -5.98 0.02
CA GLU A 105 -13.30 -4.71 0.62
C GLU A 105 -13.09 -3.55 -0.37
N ILE A 106 -11.94 -3.48 -1.03
CA ILE A 106 -11.62 -2.45 -2.03
C ILE A 106 -12.48 -2.56 -3.29
N LEU A 107 -12.77 -3.78 -3.76
CA LEU A 107 -13.57 -4.02 -4.97
C LEU A 107 -15.03 -3.56 -4.84
N SER A 108 -15.53 -3.40 -3.61
CA SER A 108 -16.88 -2.86 -3.37
C SER A 108 -17.00 -1.35 -3.55
N GLN A 109 -15.88 -0.65 -3.80
CA GLN A 109 -15.83 0.81 -3.94
C GLN A 109 -15.93 1.26 -5.40
N GLY A 110 -16.29 2.53 -5.61
CA GLY A 110 -16.43 3.13 -6.94
C GLY A 110 -15.10 3.09 -7.74
N PRO A 111 -15.01 2.38 -8.88
CA PRO A 111 -13.76 2.18 -9.61
C PRO A 111 -13.09 3.47 -10.08
N VAL A 112 -13.87 4.46 -10.55
CA VAL A 112 -13.34 5.77 -10.97
C VAL A 112 -12.79 6.54 -9.78
N ALA A 113 -13.57 6.61 -8.69
CA ALA A 113 -13.17 7.29 -7.46
C ALA A 113 -11.88 6.69 -6.87
N LEU A 114 -11.76 5.37 -6.83
CA LEU A 114 -10.56 4.68 -6.34
C LEU A 114 -9.31 5.04 -7.17
N ARG A 115 -9.44 5.07 -8.50
CA ARG A 115 -8.33 5.46 -9.39
C ARG A 115 -7.92 6.91 -9.17
N MET A 116 -8.89 7.81 -9.03
CA MET A 116 -8.65 9.24 -8.81
C MET A 116 -8.04 9.50 -7.44
N ALA A 117 -8.53 8.83 -6.39
CA ALA A 117 -7.94 8.91 -5.05
C ALA A 117 -6.47 8.48 -5.03
N LYS A 118 -6.14 7.34 -5.68
CA LYS A 118 -4.74 6.90 -5.80
C LYS A 118 -3.88 7.92 -6.54
N LEU A 119 -4.39 8.52 -7.62
CA LEU A 119 -3.64 9.53 -8.37
C LEU A 119 -3.40 10.78 -7.52
N ALA A 120 -4.43 11.28 -6.83
CA ALA A 120 -4.35 12.44 -5.96
C ALA A 120 -3.32 12.24 -4.84
N ILE A 121 -3.35 11.09 -4.16
CA ILE A 121 -2.41 10.77 -3.08
C ILE A 121 -0.97 10.68 -3.63
N ASN A 122 -0.76 9.86 -4.66
CA ASN A 122 0.60 9.58 -5.15
C ASN A 122 1.27 10.79 -5.79
N ARG A 123 0.50 11.71 -6.37
CA ARG A 123 1.06 12.94 -6.94
C ARG A 123 1.12 14.07 -5.91
N GLY A 124 0.10 14.19 -5.07
CA GLY A 124 -0.01 15.25 -4.07
C GLY A 124 1.09 15.19 -3.00
N ILE A 125 1.50 13.99 -2.57
CA ILE A 125 2.54 13.83 -1.55
C ILE A 125 3.95 14.26 -2.02
N GLU A 126 4.17 14.39 -3.34
CA GLU A 126 5.46 14.77 -3.91
C GLU A 126 5.54 16.27 -4.26
N VAL A 127 4.53 17.06 -3.89
CA VAL A 127 4.46 18.51 -4.12
C VAL A 127 4.12 19.26 -2.83
N ASP A 128 4.13 20.60 -2.88
CA ASP A 128 3.63 21.40 -1.76
C ASP A 128 2.11 21.25 -1.59
N ILE A 129 1.61 21.60 -0.41
CA ILE A 129 0.21 21.37 -0.04
C ILE A 129 -0.79 22.10 -0.96
N LEU A 130 -0.46 23.28 -1.49
CA LEU A 130 -1.38 24.03 -2.35
C LEU A 130 -1.48 23.37 -3.73
N SER A 131 -0.33 22.97 -4.29
CA SER A 131 -0.30 22.14 -5.50
C SER A 131 -1.03 20.81 -5.31
N GLY A 132 -0.89 20.19 -4.14
CA GLY A 132 -1.58 18.95 -3.79
C GLY A 132 -3.11 19.10 -3.76
N MET A 133 -3.62 20.18 -3.17
CA MET A 133 -5.06 20.50 -3.17
C MET A 133 -5.59 20.76 -4.58
N ALA A 134 -4.81 21.43 -5.44
CA ALA A 134 -5.19 21.61 -6.85
C ALA A 134 -5.28 20.28 -7.61
N ILE A 135 -4.35 19.35 -7.36
CA ILE A 135 -4.41 18.00 -7.93
C ILE A 135 -5.66 17.25 -7.43
N GLU A 136 -5.99 17.37 -6.14
CA GLU A 136 -7.19 16.79 -5.55
C GLU A 136 -8.46 17.32 -6.23
N GLU A 137 -8.57 18.63 -6.42
CA GLU A 137 -9.70 19.27 -7.13
C GLU A 137 -9.85 18.69 -8.55
N MET A 138 -8.75 18.59 -9.29
CA MET A 138 -8.76 18.03 -10.65
C MET A 138 -9.20 16.56 -10.68
N CYS A 139 -8.74 15.76 -9.70
CA CYS A 139 -9.13 14.36 -9.57
C CYS A 139 -10.61 14.22 -9.18
N TYR A 140 -11.09 15.07 -8.27
CA TYR A 140 -12.48 15.07 -7.84
C TYR A 140 -13.44 15.47 -8.97
N ALA A 141 -13.04 16.45 -9.80
CA ALA A 141 -13.81 16.86 -10.98
C ALA A 141 -14.09 15.70 -11.96
N GLN A 142 -13.21 14.70 -12.04
CA GLN A 142 -13.43 13.50 -12.86
C GLN A 142 -14.50 12.56 -12.28
N VAL A 143 -14.76 12.63 -10.97
CA VAL A 143 -15.74 11.77 -10.28
C VAL A 143 -17.15 12.36 -10.37
N ILE A 144 -17.27 13.70 -10.38
CA ILE A 144 -18.56 14.41 -10.41
C ILE A 144 -19.53 13.91 -11.51
N PRO A 145 -19.12 13.78 -12.79
CA PRO A 145 -20.02 13.44 -13.89
C PRO A 145 -20.29 11.94 -14.04
N THR A 146 -19.79 11.08 -13.14
CA THR A 146 -19.92 9.62 -13.27
C THR A 146 -21.32 9.12 -12.88
N LYS A 147 -21.76 8.03 -13.49
CA LYS A 147 -22.97 7.30 -13.08
C LYS A 147 -22.77 6.69 -11.70
N ASP A 148 -21.56 6.22 -11.39
CA ASP A 148 -21.20 5.70 -10.07
C ASP A 148 -21.49 6.70 -8.95
N ARG A 149 -21.17 8.00 -9.14
CA ARG A 149 -21.50 9.02 -8.14
C ARG A 149 -23.01 9.13 -7.91
N GLN A 150 -23.80 9.10 -8.98
CA GLN A 150 -25.27 9.17 -8.86
C GLN A 150 -25.82 7.92 -8.17
N GLU A 151 -25.37 6.73 -8.57
CA GLU A 151 -25.73 5.45 -7.96
C GLU A 151 -25.38 5.40 -6.48
N GLY A 152 -24.17 5.84 -6.09
CA GLY A 152 -23.77 5.90 -4.68
C GLY A 152 -24.70 6.76 -3.84
N MET A 153 -25.13 7.90 -4.38
CA MET A 153 -26.07 8.80 -3.69
C MET A 153 -27.49 8.20 -3.61
N THR A 154 -27.96 7.59 -4.69
CA THR A 154 -29.25 6.89 -4.72
C THR A 154 -29.28 5.72 -3.74
N ALA A 155 -28.26 4.85 -3.77
CA ALA A 155 -28.14 3.69 -2.89
C ALA A 155 -28.08 4.09 -1.41
N PHE A 156 -27.43 5.21 -1.08
CA PHE A 156 -27.39 5.76 0.28
C PHE A 156 -28.78 6.20 0.75
N ILE A 157 -29.54 6.91 -0.09
CA ILE A 157 -30.91 7.34 0.21
C ILE A 157 -31.83 6.11 0.39
N GLU A 158 -31.68 5.11 -0.47
CA GLU A 158 -32.47 3.87 -0.47
C GLU A 158 -32.00 2.84 0.56
N LYS A 159 -30.92 3.10 1.30
CA LYS A 159 -30.31 2.21 2.31
C LYS A 159 -29.98 0.81 1.76
N ARG A 160 -29.49 0.74 0.53
CA ARG A 160 -29.01 -0.49 -0.10
C ARG A 160 -27.53 -0.39 -0.44
N ALA A 161 -26.91 -1.54 -0.73
CA ALA A 161 -25.55 -1.54 -1.27
C ALA A 161 -25.54 -0.92 -2.69
N PRO A 162 -24.55 -0.06 -3.00
CA PRO A 162 -24.39 0.49 -4.34
C PRO A 162 -23.85 -0.58 -5.31
N HIS A 163 -24.22 -0.47 -6.59
CA HIS A 163 -23.66 -1.27 -7.66
C HIS A 163 -22.86 -0.39 -8.63
N PHE A 164 -21.57 -0.25 -8.38
CA PHE A 164 -20.68 0.55 -9.22
C PHE A 164 -20.23 -0.22 -10.47
N THR A 165 -20.23 0.46 -11.61
CA THR A 165 -19.82 -0.10 -12.92
C THR A 165 -18.54 0.54 -13.46
N GLY A 166 -18.05 1.61 -12.84
CA GLY A 166 -16.85 2.32 -13.30
C GLY A 166 -17.11 3.31 -14.43
N GLU A 167 -18.34 3.82 -14.53
CA GLU A 167 -18.82 4.79 -15.54
C GLU A 167 -19.36 6.06 -14.90
#